data_AF-A0A851E1Y9-F1
#
_entry.id   AF-A0A851E1Y9-F1
#
_cell.length_a   1.000
_cell.length_b   1.000
_cell.length_c   1.000
_cell.angle_alpha   90.00
_cell.angle_beta   90.00
_cell.angle_gamma   90.00
#
_symmetry.space_group_name_H-M   'P 1'
#
loop_
_entity.id
_entity.type
_entity.pdbx_description
1 polymer ?
#
loop_
_entity_poly.entity_id
_entity_poly.type
_entity_poly.pdbx_seq_one_letter_code
_entity_poly.pdbx_strand_id
1 'polypeptide(L)'
;MDIQEYFARISYRGSHNKPDLATISDIFQHHIQAVPFENLSIHCGESIELDLEATYNKIVRKKRGGWCMENNYLLSWVLKTLGCDVTFLGAKVYVPELDAYPDEIDHLLLQVELDGKSYIVDGGFGMAYQLWQPMELISGTDQPQTPGVFRFQEESGTWYLEKVKRKQCVLNQSASTSQNVENEVCRRVYLFTLQPRDIEEFRGCNAHLQTAPDSLFVTKSICSLQTADGIRALVGWKLTEMKYNYRDNMDLVEIRIIADEEMEKTLKEKFNITLDKKFVPINTSRLSLF
;
A
#
# COMPACT_ATOMS: atom_id res chain seq x y z
N MET A 1 0.51 -18.61 -14.87
CA MET A 1 -0.39 -17.59 -14.29
C MET A 1 -1.45 -17.24 -15.33
N ASP A 2 -2.69 -17.04 -14.90
CA ASP A 2 -3.83 -16.67 -15.75
C ASP A 2 -4.41 -15.32 -15.31
N ILE A 3 -4.55 -14.41 -16.27
CA ILE A 3 -5.12 -13.08 -16.05
C ILE A 3 -6.61 -13.13 -15.67
N GLN A 4 -7.34 -14.15 -16.12
CA GLN A 4 -8.76 -14.31 -15.78
C GLN A 4 -8.94 -14.70 -14.31
N GLU A 5 -8.06 -15.57 -13.76
CA GLU A 5 -8.02 -15.84 -12.31
C GLU A 5 -7.73 -14.55 -11.51
N TYR A 6 -6.82 -13.70 -12.01
CA TYR A 6 -6.53 -12.41 -11.38
C TYR A 6 -7.75 -11.47 -11.40
N PHE A 7 -8.42 -11.32 -12.55
CA PHE A 7 -9.63 -10.51 -12.63
C PHE A 7 -10.75 -11.03 -11.73
N ALA A 8 -10.92 -12.34 -11.63
CA ALA A 8 -11.83 -12.95 -10.67
C ALA A 8 -11.43 -12.62 -9.21
N ARG A 9 -10.13 -12.65 -8.88
CA ARG A 9 -9.60 -12.31 -7.55
C ARG A 9 -9.93 -10.87 -7.14
N ILE A 10 -9.85 -9.93 -8.08
CA ILE A 10 -10.14 -8.51 -7.81
C ILE A 10 -11.58 -8.12 -8.12
N SER A 11 -12.43 -9.08 -8.53
CA SER A 11 -13.81 -8.87 -8.97
C SER A 11 -13.97 -7.90 -10.14
N TYR A 12 -12.95 -7.80 -11.01
CA TYR A 12 -12.98 -6.94 -12.19
C TYR A 12 -13.75 -7.63 -13.33
N ARG A 13 -14.73 -6.92 -13.91
CA ARG A 13 -15.56 -7.38 -15.04
C ARG A 13 -15.57 -6.40 -16.22
N GLY A 14 -14.72 -5.37 -16.16
CA GLY A 14 -14.61 -4.36 -17.20
C GLY A 14 -13.94 -4.89 -18.47
N SER A 15 -14.06 -4.11 -19.55
CA SER A 15 -13.33 -4.37 -20.79
C SER A 15 -11.85 -4.04 -20.60
N HIS A 16 -10.98 -4.96 -21.01
CA HIS A 16 -9.52 -4.81 -20.96
C HIS A 16 -8.87 -4.91 -22.36
N ASN A 17 -9.66 -4.67 -23.42
CA ASN A 17 -9.20 -4.76 -24.81
C ASN A 17 -8.20 -3.65 -25.19
N LYS A 18 -8.16 -2.56 -24.41
CA LYS A 18 -7.25 -1.44 -24.62
C LYS A 18 -6.60 -1.08 -23.28
N PRO A 19 -5.26 -1.04 -23.20
CA PRO A 19 -4.56 -0.62 -21.99
C PRO A 19 -4.50 0.91 -21.90
N ASP A 20 -5.65 1.59 -21.88
CA ASP A 20 -5.71 3.06 -21.71
C ASP A 20 -5.79 3.44 -20.22
N LEU A 21 -5.58 4.72 -19.91
CA LEU A 21 -5.59 5.22 -18.53
C LEU A 21 -6.89 4.87 -17.79
N ALA A 22 -8.04 4.89 -18.47
CA ALA A 22 -9.32 4.55 -17.86
C ALA A 22 -9.36 3.08 -17.43
N THR A 23 -8.94 2.17 -18.32
CA THR A 23 -8.87 0.73 -18.05
C THR A 23 -7.87 0.43 -16.94
N ILE A 24 -6.68 1.04 -16.98
CA ILE A 24 -5.65 0.84 -15.96
C ILE A 24 -6.09 1.38 -14.60
N SER A 25 -6.74 2.55 -14.56
CA SER A 25 -7.28 3.12 -13.33
C SER A 25 -8.36 2.23 -12.71
N ASP A 26 -9.25 1.67 -13.53
CA ASP A 26 -10.34 0.80 -13.06
C ASP A 26 -9.80 -0.53 -12.50
N ILE A 27 -8.86 -1.17 -13.21
CA ILE A 27 -8.18 -2.39 -12.72
C ILE A 27 -7.40 -2.09 -11.43
N PHE A 28 -6.70 -0.97 -11.38
CA PHE A 28 -5.94 -0.54 -10.20
C PHE A 28 -6.85 -0.32 -8.98
N GLN A 29 -7.99 0.33 -9.18
CA GLN A 29 -8.98 0.54 -8.11
C GLN A 29 -9.54 -0.79 -7.58
N HIS A 30 -9.87 -1.73 -8.48
CA HIS A 30 -10.30 -3.07 -8.08
C HIS A 30 -9.18 -3.83 -7.34
N HIS A 31 -7.92 -3.67 -7.76
CA HIS A 31 -6.77 -4.27 -7.09
C HIS A 31 -6.65 -3.81 -5.63
N ILE A 32 -6.56 -2.50 -5.39
CA ILE A 32 -6.34 -1.96 -4.04
C ILE A 32 -7.53 -2.17 -3.09
N GLN A 33 -8.72 -2.43 -3.64
CA GLN A 33 -9.94 -2.76 -2.86
C GLN A 33 -10.10 -4.25 -2.60
N ALA A 34 -9.38 -5.12 -3.31
CA ALA A 34 -9.47 -6.56 -3.17
C ALA A 34 -8.23 -7.19 -2.56
N VAL A 35 -7.04 -6.67 -2.85
CA VAL A 35 -5.73 -7.19 -2.42
C VAL A 35 -5.21 -6.35 -1.26
N PRO A 36 -5.12 -6.91 -0.04
CA PRO A 36 -4.59 -6.16 1.10
C PRO A 36 -3.08 -5.88 0.96
N PHE A 37 -2.65 -4.72 1.46
CA PHE A 37 -1.26 -4.52 1.86
C PHE A 37 -1.04 -5.17 3.23
N GLU A 38 -0.21 -6.20 3.32
CA GLU A 38 -0.03 -7.00 4.53
C GLU A 38 1.34 -7.67 4.62
N ASN A 39 1.80 -7.90 5.85
CA ASN A 39 3.04 -8.63 6.15
C ASN A 39 2.81 -9.84 7.09
N LEU A 40 1.60 -10.37 7.13
CA LEU A 40 1.17 -11.39 8.10
C LEU A 40 1.95 -12.70 7.95
N SER A 41 2.51 -12.97 6.78
CA SER A 41 3.38 -14.14 6.56
C SER A 41 4.58 -14.15 7.52
N ILE A 42 5.22 -12.99 7.76
CA ILE A 42 6.32 -12.87 8.74
C ILE A 42 5.85 -13.31 10.13
N HIS A 43 4.66 -12.84 10.52
CA HIS A 43 4.02 -13.09 11.81
C HIS A 43 3.33 -14.45 11.93
N CYS A 44 3.39 -15.24 10.87
CA CYS A 44 2.99 -16.65 10.80
C CYS A 44 4.21 -17.59 10.72
N GLY A 45 5.44 -17.06 10.78
CA GLY A 45 6.66 -17.83 10.57
C GLY A 45 6.83 -18.33 9.14
N GLU A 46 6.39 -17.53 8.17
CA GLU A 46 6.57 -17.76 6.73
C GLU A 46 7.54 -16.71 6.18
N SER A 47 8.39 -17.11 5.24
CA SER A 47 9.22 -16.19 4.47
C SER A 47 8.42 -15.57 3.33
N ILE A 48 8.71 -14.31 3.01
CA ILE A 48 8.25 -13.67 1.78
C ILE A 48 9.35 -13.85 0.73
N GLU A 49 9.02 -14.55 -0.34
CA GLU A 49 9.93 -14.80 -1.46
C GLU A 49 9.63 -13.82 -2.58
N LEU A 50 10.69 -13.25 -3.16
CA LEU A 50 10.58 -12.42 -4.35
C LEU A 50 10.52 -13.31 -5.59
N ASP A 51 9.40 -14.04 -5.72
CA ASP A 51 9.08 -14.92 -6.83
C ASP A 51 7.65 -14.65 -7.31
N LEU A 52 7.49 -14.47 -8.62
CA LEU A 52 6.21 -14.04 -9.19
C LEU A 52 5.15 -15.13 -9.13
N GLU A 53 5.52 -16.39 -9.32
CA GLU A 53 4.58 -17.51 -9.29
C GLU A 53 4.10 -17.77 -7.85
N ALA A 54 5.00 -17.72 -6.87
CA ALA A 54 4.68 -17.80 -5.46
C ALA A 54 3.76 -16.63 -5.04
N THR A 55 4.10 -15.40 -5.46
CA THR A 55 3.29 -14.20 -5.22
C THR A 55 1.89 -14.35 -5.82
N TYR A 56 1.79 -14.80 -7.06
CA TYR A 56 0.53 -15.06 -7.74
C TYR A 56 -0.31 -16.10 -6.99
N ASN A 57 0.29 -17.24 -6.62
CA ASN A 57 -0.41 -18.30 -5.90
C ASN A 57 -0.92 -17.79 -4.53
N LYS A 58 -0.10 -17.01 -3.80
CA LYS A 58 -0.49 -16.39 -2.53
C LYS A 58 -1.65 -15.41 -2.71
N ILE A 59 -1.50 -14.41 -3.57
CA ILE A 59 -2.47 -13.33 -3.69
C ILE A 59 -3.74 -13.78 -4.42
N VAL A 60 -3.60 -14.45 -5.56
CA VAL A 60 -4.73 -14.80 -6.43
C VAL A 60 -5.45 -16.04 -5.94
N ARG A 61 -4.74 -17.15 -5.72
CA ARG A 61 -5.37 -18.44 -5.41
C ARG A 61 -5.70 -18.61 -3.93
N LYS A 62 -4.79 -18.19 -3.03
CA LYS A 62 -5.04 -18.21 -1.58
C LYS A 62 -5.76 -16.98 -1.04
N LYS A 63 -6.11 -16.01 -1.90
CA LYS A 63 -6.80 -14.77 -1.55
C LYS A 63 -6.11 -13.94 -0.46
N ARG A 64 -4.79 -14.03 -0.38
CA ARG A 64 -3.97 -13.22 0.53
C ARG A 64 -3.71 -11.84 -0.06
N GLY A 65 -2.98 -11.04 0.71
CA GLY A 65 -2.33 -9.82 0.24
C GLY A 65 -0.83 -10.02 0.11
N GLY A 66 -0.09 -8.92 0.16
CA GLY A 66 1.36 -8.91 0.32
C GLY A 66 1.85 -7.51 0.69
N TRP A 67 3.15 -7.32 0.84
CA TRP A 67 3.71 -5.97 0.97
C TRP A 67 4.02 -5.35 -0.41
N CYS A 68 4.77 -4.25 -0.48
CA CYS A 68 4.98 -3.51 -1.72
C CYS A 68 5.62 -4.37 -2.83
N MET A 69 6.64 -5.15 -2.49
CA MET A 69 7.36 -6.00 -3.45
C MET A 69 6.51 -7.14 -4.01
N GLU A 70 5.47 -7.58 -3.29
CA GLU A 70 4.53 -8.60 -3.78
C GLU A 70 3.39 -7.97 -4.60
N ASN A 71 2.75 -6.91 -4.07
CA ASN A 71 1.64 -6.24 -4.76
C ASN A 71 2.07 -5.67 -6.09
N ASN A 72 3.14 -4.88 -6.09
CA ASN A 72 3.57 -4.18 -7.29
C ASN A 72 4.30 -5.13 -8.26
N TYR A 73 4.89 -6.23 -7.80
CA TYR A 73 5.39 -7.25 -8.72
C TYR A 73 4.25 -7.97 -9.44
N LEU A 74 3.19 -8.37 -8.72
CA LEU A 74 1.98 -8.92 -9.32
C LEU A 74 1.32 -7.92 -10.28
N LEU A 75 1.18 -6.66 -9.85
CA LEU A 75 0.57 -5.61 -10.67
C LEU A 75 1.40 -5.34 -11.93
N SER A 76 2.73 -5.40 -11.85
CA SER A 76 3.59 -5.26 -13.03
C SER A 76 3.33 -6.37 -14.06
N TRP A 77 3.12 -7.62 -13.61
CA TRP A 77 2.78 -8.74 -14.48
C TRP A 77 1.43 -8.53 -15.16
N VAL A 78 0.43 -8.06 -14.41
CA VAL A 78 -0.90 -7.72 -14.94
C VAL A 78 -0.79 -6.67 -16.03
N LEU A 79 -0.13 -5.54 -15.73
CA LEU A 79 -0.01 -4.42 -16.66
C LEU A 79 0.79 -4.79 -17.92
N LYS A 80 1.90 -5.52 -17.77
CA LYS A 80 2.67 -6.06 -18.92
C LYS A 80 1.84 -7.04 -19.75
N THR A 81 1.03 -7.89 -19.12
CA THR A 81 0.12 -8.82 -19.81
C THR A 81 -0.94 -8.08 -20.63
N LEU A 82 -1.35 -6.90 -20.19
CA LEU A 82 -2.26 -6.02 -20.92
C LEU A 82 -1.58 -5.19 -22.02
N GLY A 83 -0.26 -5.29 -22.16
CA GLY A 83 0.52 -4.59 -23.17
C GLY A 83 1.02 -3.20 -22.75
N CYS A 84 0.95 -2.85 -21.46
CA CYS A 84 1.58 -1.63 -20.96
C CYS A 84 3.11 -1.77 -20.95
N ASP A 85 3.80 -0.66 -21.21
CA ASP A 85 5.22 -0.53 -20.90
C ASP A 85 5.37 -0.20 -19.40
N VAL A 86 6.11 -1.04 -18.66
CA VAL A 86 6.19 -0.99 -17.21
C VAL A 86 7.63 -1.09 -16.75
N THR A 87 8.07 -0.08 -16.01
CA THR A 87 9.39 0.01 -15.39
C THR A 87 9.28 -0.10 -13.86
N PHE A 88 10.11 -0.93 -13.24
CA PHE A 88 10.24 -0.92 -11.78
C PHE A 88 11.11 0.26 -11.35
N LEU A 89 10.66 0.94 -10.30
CA LEU A 89 11.39 2.01 -9.64
C LEU A 89 11.60 1.67 -8.17
N GLY A 90 12.71 2.15 -7.61
CA GLY A 90 13.04 2.03 -6.20
C GLY A 90 12.81 3.35 -5.47
N ALA A 91 12.16 3.27 -4.32
CA ALA A 91 11.86 4.40 -3.45
C ALA A 91 12.34 4.20 -2.02
N LYS A 92 12.40 5.32 -1.31
CA LYS A 92 12.76 5.42 0.10
C LYS A 92 11.59 6.03 0.83
N VAL A 93 11.03 5.31 1.81
CA VAL A 93 9.87 5.78 2.57
C VAL A 93 10.30 6.80 3.62
N TYR A 94 9.58 7.92 3.70
CA TYR A 94 9.84 8.93 4.72
C TYR A 94 9.46 8.39 6.11
N VAL A 95 10.34 8.56 7.10
CA VAL A 95 10.13 8.17 8.49
C VAL A 95 9.93 9.44 9.34
N PRO A 96 8.68 9.81 9.70
CA PRO A 96 8.40 11.06 10.39
C PRO A 96 9.12 11.21 11.73
N GLU A 97 9.30 10.12 12.49
CA GLU A 97 9.97 10.15 13.80
C GLU A 97 11.45 10.47 13.71
N LEU A 98 12.07 10.23 12.54
CA LEU A 98 13.48 10.50 12.28
C LEU A 98 13.67 11.76 11.43
N ASP A 99 12.58 12.36 10.94
CA ASP A 99 12.58 13.43 9.93
C ASP A 99 13.54 13.12 8.76
N ALA A 100 13.52 11.87 8.29
CA ALA A 100 14.51 11.38 7.35
C ALA A 100 13.94 10.31 6.41
N TYR A 101 14.64 10.11 5.31
CA TYR A 101 14.49 8.95 4.45
C TYR A 101 15.64 7.97 4.74
N PRO A 102 15.44 6.64 4.62
CA PRO A 102 16.50 5.67 4.80
C PRO A 102 17.60 5.82 3.73
N ASP A 103 18.79 5.32 4.05
CA ASP A 103 19.91 5.31 3.11
C ASP A 103 19.69 4.31 1.95
N GLU A 104 18.95 3.23 2.20
CA GLU A 104 18.69 2.15 1.25
C GLU A 104 17.26 2.18 0.72
N ILE A 105 17.04 1.59 -0.46
CA ILE A 105 15.72 1.42 -1.06
C ILE A 105 14.91 0.39 -0.25
N ASP A 106 13.72 0.79 0.21
CA ASP A 106 12.81 -0.04 0.99
C ASP A 106 11.41 -0.16 0.38
N HIS A 107 11.16 0.49 -0.76
CA HIS A 107 9.88 0.45 -1.45
C HIS A 107 10.03 0.25 -2.96
N LEU A 108 9.18 -0.60 -3.53
CA LEU A 108 9.11 -0.85 -4.97
C LEU A 108 7.80 -0.27 -5.50
N LEU A 109 7.87 0.51 -6.57
CA LEU A 109 6.72 1.09 -7.29
C LEU A 109 6.91 0.97 -8.81
N LEU A 110 5.87 1.28 -9.58
CA LEU A 110 5.87 1.11 -11.04
C LEU A 110 5.74 2.47 -11.73
N GLN A 111 6.50 2.64 -12.81
CA GLN A 111 6.23 3.63 -13.85
C GLN A 111 5.57 2.93 -15.04
N VAL A 112 4.54 3.56 -15.60
CA VAL A 112 3.78 3.06 -16.75
C VAL A 112 3.65 4.15 -17.80
N GLU A 113 3.99 3.84 -19.05
CA GLU A 113 3.81 4.76 -20.18
C GLU A 113 2.46 4.50 -20.86
N LEU A 114 1.60 5.52 -20.94
CA LEU A 114 0.28 5.47 -21.55
C LEU A 114 0.08 6.71 -22.43
N ASP A 115 -0.23 6.51 -23.72
CA ASP A 115 -0.50 7.59 -24.69
C ASP A 115 0.57 8.72 -24.68
N GLY A 116 1.85 8.36 -24.51
CA GLY A 116 2.98 9.29 -24.49
C GLY A 116 3.18 10.04 -23.17
N LYS A 117 2.52 9.61 -22.10
CA LYS A 117 2.64 10.16 -20.75
C LYS A 117 3.08 9.09 -19.75
N SER A 118 3.91 9.51 -18.80
CA SER A 118 4.39 8.66 -17.71
C SER A 118 3.47 8.77 -16.50
N TYR A 119 3.10 7.62 -15.94
CA TYR A 119 2.30 7.52 -14.72
C TYR A 119 3.02 6.67 -13.67
N ILE A 120 2.90 7.06 -12.40
CA ILE A 120 3.26 6.21 -11.28
C ILE A 120 2.05 5.40 -10.86
N VAL A 121 2.25 4.08 -10.79
CA VAL A 121 1.26 3.12 -10.30
C VAL A 121 1.88 2.38 -9.11
N ASP A 122 1.24 2.49 -7.96
CA ASP A 122 1.73 1.87 -6.72
C ASP A 122 0.53 1.34 -5.93
N GLY A 123 0.30 0.03 -5.99
CA GLY A 123 -0.73 -0.68 -5.21
C GLY A 123 -0.21 -1.27 -3.91
N GLY A 124 1.03 -0.92 -3.54
CA GLY A 124 1.81 -1.60 -2.53
C GLY A 124 2.17 -0.74 -1.31
N PHE A 125 1.76 0.52 -1.25
CA PHE A 125 2.02 1.37 -0.08
C PHE A 125 0.99 1.14 1.04
N GLY A 126 -0.28 0.99 0.68
CA GLY A 126 -1.37 0.73 1.62
C GLY A 126 -1.71 1.90 2.54
N MET A 127 -2.42 1.59 3.63
CA MET A 127 -2.83 2.55 4.67
C MET A 127 -3.55 3.76 4.08
N ALA A 128 -3.48 4.92 4.74
CA ALA A 128 -4.13 6.14 4.29
C ALA A 128 -3.37 6.85 3.15
N TYR A 129 -2.27 6.30 2.67
CA TYR A 129 -1.37 6.93 1.70
C TYR A 129 -1.46 6.31 0.32
N GLN A 130 -2.15 5.18 0.22
CA GLN A 130 -2.46 4.47 -1.00
C GLN A 130 -3.10 5.41 -2.04
N LEU A 131 -2.49 5.49 -3.22
CA LEU A 131 -3.09 6.11 -4.40
C LEU A 131 -4.32 5.30 -4.83
N TRP A 132 -5.37 5.98 -5.29
CA TRP A 132 -6.57 5.36 -5.87
C TRP A 132 -6.59 5.41 -7.40
N GLN A 133 -5.71 6.23 -7.99
CA GLN A 133 -5.55 6.39 -9.42
C GLN A 133 -4.05 6.47 -9.75
N PRO A 134 -3.62 5.99 -10.93
CA PRO A 134 -2.30 6.30 -11.48
C PRO A 134 -2.03 7.80 -11.41
N MET A 135 -0.86 8.18 -10.89
CA MET A 135 -0.45 9.58 -10.75
C MET A 135 0.39 10.00 -11.95
N GLU A 136 -0.02 11.03 -12.69
CA GLU A 136 0.78 11.53 -13.82
C GLU A 136 2.10 12.12 -13.27
N LEU A 137 3.22 11.82 -13.93
CA LEU A 137 4.55 12.23 -13.49
C LEU A 137 4.82 13.71 -13.86
N ILE A 138 4.12 14.62 -13.20
CA ILE A 138 4.23 16.07 -13.38
C ILE A 138 4.58 16.74 -12.05
N SER A 139 5.73 17.40 -12.01
CA SER A 139 6.20 18.14 -10.84
C SER A 139 5.32 19.37 -10.55
N GLY A 140 5.11 19.66 -9.26
CA GLY A 140 4.40 20.82 -8.76
C GLY A 140 2.88 20.82 -8.93
N THR A 141 2.29 19.78 -9.54
CA THR A 141 0.86 19.74 -9.85
C THR A 141 0.06 18.96 -8.81
N ASP A 142 -0.97 19.61 -8.27
CA ASP A 142 -1.95 18.94 -7.40
C ASP A 142 -2.82 17.96 -8.19
N GLN A 143 -2.88 16.73 -7.70
CA GLN A 143 -3.68 15.64 -8.27
C GLN A 143 -4.67 15.16 -7.19
N PRO A 144 -5.90 15.72 -7.16
CA PRO A 144 -6.92 15.35 -6.21
C PRO A 144 -7.41 13.92 -6.44
N GLN A 145 -7.44 13.12 -5.39
CA GLN A 145 -8.01 11.78 -5.37
C GLN A 145 -8.93 11.61 -4.14
N THR A 146 -9.67 10.49 -4.07
CA THR A 146 -10.54 10.21 -2.92
C THR A 146 -9.77 10.26 -1.58
N PRO A 147 -8.56 9.67 -1.43
CA PRO A 147 -7.82 9.71 -0.16
C PRO A 147 -7.30 11.11 0.25
N GLY A 148 -7.24 12.05 -0.67
CA GLY A 148 -6.65 13.38 -0.46
C GLY A 148 -6.04 13.94 -1.74
N VAL A 149 -5.31 15.05 -1.62
CA VAL A 149 -4.56 15.62 -2.75
C VAL A 149 -3.14 15.12 -2.69
N PHE A 150 -2.65 14.57 -3.79
CA PHE A 150 -1.26 14.16 -3.94
C PHE A 150 -0.53 15.11 -4.85
N ARG A 151 0.78 15.24 -4.66
CA ARG A 151 1.64 16.07 -5.49
C ARG A 151 3.00 15.41 -5.64
N PHE A 152 3.55 15.47 -6.84
CA PHE A 152 4.96 15.22 -7.05
C PHE A 152 5.74 16.52 -6.99
N GLN A 153 6.90 16.51 -6.34
CA GLN A 153 7.92 17.54 -6.48
C GLN A 153 9.16 16.90 -7.07
N GLU A 154 9.77 17.55 -8.04
CA GLU A 154 11.04 17.12 -8.64
C GLU A 154 12.13 18.13 -8.29
N GLU A 155 13.24 17.63 -7.80
CA GLU A 155 14.44 18.41 -7.51
C GLU A 155 15.68 17.59 -7.88
N SER A 156 16.46 18.09 -8.85
CA SER A 156 17.75 17.53 -9.25
C SER A 156 17.73 16.03 -9.60
N GLY A 157 16.69 15.58 -10.30
CA GLY A 157 16.47 14.19 -10.71
C GLY A 157 15.79 13.30 -9.66
N THR A 158 15.48 13.84 -8.48
CA THR A 158 14.77 13.13 -7.41
C THR A 158 13.33 13.60 -7.35
N TRP A 159 12.41 12.63 -7.31
CA TRP A 159 10.97 12.84 -7.21
C TRP A 159 10.50 12.54 -5.79
N TYR A 160 9.67 13.42 -5.24
CA TYR A 160 9.07 13.31 -3.91
C TYR A 160 7.56 13.19 -4.06
N LEU A 161 6.97 12.14 -3.49
CA LEU A 161 5.53 12.08 -3.32
C LEU A 161 5.15 12.76 -2.01
N GLU A 162 4.24 13.71 -2.12
CA GLU A 162 3.63 14.40 -1.00
C GLU A 162 2.11 14.17 -1.00
N LYS A 163 1.52 14.12 0.19
CA LYS A 163 0.08 14.03 0.39
C LYS A 163 -0.41 15.13 1.31
N VAL A 164 -1.40 15.89 0.84
CA VAL A 164 -2.17 16.81 1.69
C VAL A 164 -3.29 16.03 2.39
N LYS A 165 -3.22 15.92 3.72
CA LYS A 165 -4.20 15.19 4.53
C LYS A 165 -5.43 16.06 4.81
N ARG A 166 -6.61 15.43 4.87
CA ARG A 166 -7.81 16.04 5.43
C ARG A 166 -7.73 16.03 6.96
N LYS A 167 -8.50 16.92 7.59
CA LYS A 167 -8.69 16.87 9.05
C LYS A 167 -9.41 15.58 9.42
N GLN A 168 -9.18 15.06 10.62
CA GLN A 168 -9.80 13.82 11.07
C GLN A 168 -10.80 14.08 12.20
N CYS A 169 -11.95 13.39 12.16
CA CYS A 169 -12.93 13.31 13.23
C CYS A 169 -12.85 11.92 13.87
N VAL A 170 -12.48 11.82 15.14
CA VAL A 170 -12.28 10.53 15.84
C VAL A 170 -13.43 10.29 16.83
N LEU A 171 -14.19 9.22 16.66
CA LEU A 171 -15.40 8.96 17.46
C LEU A 171 -15.15 8.39 18.87
N ASN A 172 -14.01 7.73 19.13
CA ASN A 172 -13.77 6.97 20.38
C ASN A 172 -12.56 7.50 21.19
N GLN A 173 -12.62 8.74 21.68
CA GLN A 173 -11.54 9.40 22.46
C GLN A 173 -11.36 8.89 23.91
N SER A 174 -11.44 7.58 24.19
CA SER A 174 -11.11 7.02 25.51
C SER A 174 -9.76 6.29 25.58
N ALA A 175 -8.97 6.26 24.49
CA ALA A 175 -7.69 5.52 24.47
C ALA A 175 -6.60 6.13 23.56
N SER A 176 -6.29 7.42 23.70
CA SER A 176 -5.01 7.93 23.17
C SER A 176 -4.40 8.95 24.12
N THR A 177 -3.28 8.55 24.72
CA THR A 177 -2.25 9.49 25.16
C THR A 177 -1.91 10.44 24.02
N SER A 178 -1.81 11.70 24.39
CA SER A 178 -1.46 12.85 23.57
C SER A 178 -0.28 12.61 22.62
N GLN A 179 -0.55 12.67 21.32
CA GLN A 179 0.38 13.28 20.38
C GLN A 179 -0.39 14.39 19.67
N ASN A 180 0.19 15.59 19.74
CA ASN A 180 -0.35 16.82 19.20
C ASN A 180 -0.78 16.60 17.74
N VAL A 181 -2.05 16.90 17.43
CA VAL A 181 -2.52 17.08 16.06
C VAL A 181 -1.96 18.42 15.57
N GLU A 182 -0.65 18.51 15.41
CA GLU A 182 0.04 19.69 14.90
C GLU A 182 0.10 19.62 13.37
N ASN A 183 -0.68 20.51 12.74
CA ASN A 183 -0.34 21.44 11.65
C ASN A 183 0.41 20.99 10.38
N GLU A 184 0.79 19.73 10.19
CA GLU A 184 1.29 19.30 8.88
C GLU A 184 0.12 19.03 7.93
N VAL A 185 -0.24 20.06 7.18
CA VAL A 185 -1.20 19.99 6.07
C VAL A 185 -0.68 19.03 4.99
N CYS A 186 0.64 19.04 4.76
CA CYS A 186 1.34 18.23 3.77
C CYS A 186 2.24 17.19 4.47
N ARG A 187 2.23 15.95 4.00
CA ARG A 187 3.07 14.85 4.49
C ARG A 187 3.93 14.32 3.36
N ARG A 188 5.23 14.24 3.60
CA ARG A 188 6.16 13.46 2.77
C ARG A 188 5.82 11.99 2.88
N VAL A 189 5.83 11.28 1.74
CA VAL A 189 5.46 9.86 1.67
C VAL A 189 6.69 9.02 1.34
N TYR A 190 7.27 9.24 0.17
CA TYR A 190 8.50 8.60 -0.26
C TYR A 190 9.21 9.47 -1.29
N LEU A 191 10.50 9.23 -1.49
CA LEU A 191 11.26 9.77 -2.62
C LEU A 191 11.78 8.65 -3.51
N PHE A 192 12.02 8.96 -4.78
CA PHE A 192 12.50 8.01 -5.78
C PHE A 192 13.24 8.73 -6.91
N THR A 193 13.89 7.95 -7.77
CA THR A 193 14.47 8.43 -9.04
C THR A 193 13.83 7.65 -10.17
N LEU A 194 13.93 8.15 -11.41
CA LEU A 194 13.45 7.45 -12.60
C LEU A 194 14.46 6.40 -13.12
N GLN A 195 15.45 6.02 -12.30
CA GLN A 195 16.38 4.96 -12.65
C GLN A 195 15.64 3.62 -12.72
N PRO A 196 15.56 2.97 -13.89
CA PRO A 196 14.96 1.66 -14.01
C PRO A 196 15.67 0.66 -13.10
N ARG A 197 14.89 -0.22 -12.47
CA ARG A 197 15.39 -1.28 -11.60
C ARG A 197 15.05 -2.65 -12.14
N ASP A 198 15.91 -3.61 -11.88
CA ASP A 198 15.59 -5.03 -11.98
C ASP A 198 14.92 -5.51 -10.68
N ILE A 199 14.00 -6.46 -10.77
CA ILE A 199 13.36 -7.04 -9.59
C ILE A 199 14.39 -7.69 -8.65
N GLU A 200 15.48 -8.24 -9.20
CA GLU A 200 16.53 -8.89 -8.41
C GLU A 200 17.28 -7.90 -7.50
N GLU A 201 17.31 -6.60 -7.82
CA GLU A 201 17.89 -5.58 -6.95
C GLU A 201 17.15 -5.46 -5.60
N PHE A 202 15.87 -5.88 -5.55
CA PHE A 202 15.07 -5.84 -4.31
C PHE A 202 15.23 -7.10 -3.45
N ARG A 203 15.93 -8.14 -3.91
CA ARG A 203 16.11 -9.39 -3.15
C ARG A 203 16.82 -9.14 -1.81
N GLY A 204 17.81 -8.25 -1.81
CA GLY A 204 18.56 -7.85 -0.61
C GLY A 204 17.67 -7.14 0.42
N CYS A 205 16.93 -6.12 0.01
CA CYS A 205 16.04 -5.40 0.91
C CYS A 205 14.84 -6.26 1.34
N ASN A 206 14.28 -7.11 0.48
CA ASN A 206 13.27 -8.11 0.85
C ASN A 206 13.74 -9.00 2.02
N ALA A 207 14.95 -9.57 1.91
CA ALA A 207 15.52 -10.41 2.95
C ALA A 207 15.80 -9.65 4.25
N HIS A 208 16.32 -8.43 4.14
CA HIS A 208 16.61 -7.58 5.29
C HIS A 208 15.34 -7.14 6.02
N LEU A 209 14.34 -6.58 5.31
CA LEU A 209 13.13 -6.02 5.90
C LEU A 209 12.27 -7.05 6.65
N GLN A 210 12.34 -8.34 6.30
CA GLN A 210 11.61 -9.39 7.01
C GLN A 210 12.35 -10.00 8.21
N THR A 211 13.62 -9.65 8.43
CA THR A 211 14.45 -10.25 9.51
C THR A 211 15.15 -9.24 10.42
N ALA A 212 15.38 -8.02 9.95
CA ALA A 212 16.04 -6.98 10.71
C ALA A 212 15.23 -6.63 11.98
N PRO A 213 15.83 -6.70 13.19
CA PRO A 213 15.09 -6.51 14.45
C PRO A 213 14.41 -5.14 14.59
N ASP A 214 14.95 -4.13 13.93
CA ASP A 214 14.46 -2.76 13.89
C ASP A 214 13.52 -2.48 12.70
N SER A 215 13.34 -3.44 11.79
CA SER A 215 12.38 -3.31 10.70
C SER A 215 10.96 -3.11 11.24
N LEU A 216 10.26 -2.15 10.65
CA LEU A 216 8.85 -1.91 10.90
C LEU A 216 8.01 -3.18 10.65
N PHE A 217 8.39 -3.97 9.66
CA PHE A 217 7.67 -5.18 9.28
C PHE A 217 7.89 -6.36 10.23
N VAL A 218 8.97 -6.35 11.02
CA VAL A 218 9.23 -7.33 12.08
C VAL A 218 8.58 -6.88 13.39
N THR A 219 8.58 -5.58 13.66
CA THR A 219 8.06 -5.02 14.92
C THR A 219 6.56 -4.75 14.91
N LYS A 220 5.90 -4.81 13.74
CA LYS A 220 4.45 -4.63 13.58
C LYS A 220 3.86 -5.64 12.59
N SER A 221 2.76 -6.27 12.99
CA SER A 221 1.88 -7.00 12.08
C SER A 221 0.86 -6.04 11.50
N ILE A 222 0.80 -5.95 10.17
CA ILE A 222 0.07 -4.93 9.41
C ILE A 222 -0.80 -5.64 8.38
N CYS A 223 -2.05 -5.21 8.27
CA CYS A 223 -2.93 -5.55 7.17
C CYS A 223 -3.85 -4.37 6.89
N SER A 224 -3.82 -3.82 5.67
CA SER A 224 -4.67 -2.70 5.26
C SER A 224 -5.34 -2.97 3.92
N LEU A 225 -6.57 -2.49 3.77
CA LEU A 225 -7.38 -2.69 2.58
C LEU A 225 -8.19 -1.41 2.31
N GLN A 226 -8.18 -0.96 1.06
CA GLN A 226 -9.02 0.16 0.65
C GLN A 226 -10.48 -0.30 0.56
N THR A 227 -11.41 0.57 0.92
CA THR A 227 -12.85 0.33 0.76
C THR A 227 -13.40 1.22 -0.35
N ALA A 228 -14.69 1.11 -0.66
CA ALA A 228 -15.34 1.96 -1.66
C ALA A 228 -15.26 3.47 -1.32
N ASP A 229 -15.14 3.82 -0.04
CA ASP A 229 -15.18 5.20 0.47
C ASP A 229 -14.12 5.50 1.53
N GLY A 230 -13.09 4.66 1.68
CA GLY A 230 -12.24 4.71 2.86
C GLY A 230 -11.15 3.65 2.91
N ILE A 231 -10.71 3.33 4.12
CA ILE A 231 -9.76 2.27 4.42
C ILE A 231 -10.13 1.52 5.69
N ARG A 232 -9.58 0.33 5.81
CA ARG A 232 -9.46 -0.39 7.08
C ARG A 232 -8.02 -0.86 7.25
N ALA A 233 -7.49 -0.77 8.46
CA ALA A 233 -6.13 -1.15 8.78
C ALA A 233 -6.09 -1.82 10.16
N LEU A 234 -5.49 -3.01 10.22
CA LEU A 234 -5.21 -3.75 11.44
C LEU A 234 -3.71 -3.72 11.69
N VAL A 235 -3.30 -3.11 12.80
CA VAL A 235 -1.90 -3.03 13.24
C VAL A 235 -1.78 -3.61 14.65
N GLY A 236 -1.12 -4.77 14.76
CA GLY A 236 -1.22 -5.61 15.96
C GLY A 236 -2.69 -5.91 16.26
N TRP A 237 -3.17 -5.43 17.39
CA TRP A 237 -4.58 -5.55 17.83
C TRP A 237 -5.46 -4.37 17.45
N LYS A 238 -4.90 -3.28 16.92
CA LYS A 238 -5.64 -2.04 16.66
C LYS A 238 -6.26 -2.10 15.27
N LEU A 239 -7.58 -2.24 15.21
CA LEU A 239 -8.35 -2.03 13.99
C LEU A 239 -8.74 -0.54 13.88
N THR A 240 -8.33 0.09 12.79
CA THR A 240 -8.70 1.45 12.40
C THR A 240 -9.53 1.37 11.14
N GLU A 241 -10.74 1.93 11.16
CA GLU A 241 -11.58 2.11 9.98
C GLU A 241 -11.72 3.61 9.71
N MET A 242 -11.44 4.04 8.49
CA MET A 242 -11.50 5.45 8.11
C MET A 242 -12.41 5.61 6.90
N LYS A 243 -13.32 6.57 6.94
CA LYS A 243 -14.14 6.99 5.81
C LYS A 243 -13.66 8.36 5.32
N TYR A 244 -13.28 8.43 4.05
CA TYR A 244 -12.78 9.65 3.44
C TYR A 244 -13.88 10.66 3.21
N ASN A 245 -13.56 11.94 3.44
CA ASN A 245 -14.44 13.07 3.18
C ASN A 245 -15.88 12.87 3.71
N TYR A 246 -15.99 12.39 4.95
CA TYR A 246 -17.26 12.09 5.61
C TYR A 246 -18.13 13.35 5.79
N ARG A 247 -17.51 14.47 6.19
CA ARG A 247 -18.20 15.74 6.40
C ARG A 247 -17.21 16.90 6.36
N ASP A 248 -17.57 18.01 5.70
CA ASP A 248 -16.84 19.29 5.74
C ASP A 248 -15.32 19.15 5.46
N ASN A 249 -14.94 18.34 4.47
CA ASN A 249 -13.54 18.00 4.14
C ASN A 249 -12.78 17.35 5.32
N MET A 250 -13.48 16.54 6.12
CA MET A 250 -12.93 15.73 7.21
C MET A 250 -13.12 14.24 6.95
N ASP A 251 -12.10 13.46 7.29
CA ASP A 251 -12.17 12.00 7.32
C ASP A 251 -12.71 11.54 8.68
N LEU A 252 -13.61 10.56 8.68
CA LEU A 252 -14.09 9.92 9.91
C LEU A 252 -13.17 8.77 10.28
N VAL A 253 -12.75 8.67 11.54
CA VAL A 253 -11.85 7.61 12.02
C VAL A 253 -12.48 6.90 13.22
N GLU A 254 -12.64 5.59 13.08
CA GLU A 254 -13.04 4.68 14.14
C GLU A 254 -11.88 3.77 14.52
N ILE A 255 -11.66 3.61 15.82
CA ILE A 255 -10.59 2.75 16.36
C ILE A 255 -11.22 1.76 17.33
N ARG A 256 -10.80 0.50 17.23
CA ARG A 256 -11.18 -0.61 18.11
C ARG A 256 -9.95 -1.47 18.40
N ILE A 257 -9.86 -2.00 19.60
CA ILE A 257 -8.87 -3.01 19.96
C ILE A 257 -9.55 -4.37 19.83
N ILE A 258 -8.95 -5.26 19.05
CA ILE A 258 -9.45 -6.60 18.74
C ILE A 258 -8.81 -7.58 19.72
N ALA A 259 -9.63 -8.43 20.35
CA ALA A 259 -9.12 -9.47 21.23
C ALA A 259 -8.44 -10.60 20.40
N ASP A 260 -7.54 -11.36 21.01
CA ASP A 260 -6.80 -12.42 20.31
C ASP A 260 -7.74 -13.45 19.66
N GLU A 261 -8.80 -13.83 20.37
CA GLU A 261 -9.83 -14.77 19.92
C GLU A 261 -10.69 -14.25 18.75
N GLU A 262 -10.71 -12.93 18.52
CA GLU A 262 -11.46 -12.30 17.43
C GLU A 262 -10.59 -12.05 16.18
N MET A 263 -9.29 -12.31 16.26
CA MET A 263 -8.32 -11.92 15.24
C MET A 263 -8.56 -12.62 13.90
N GLU A 264 -8.71 -13.95 13.92
CA GLU A 264 -8.98 -14.74 12.70
C GLU A 264 -10.32 -14.35 12.05
N LYS A 265 -11.35 -14.15 12.88
CA LYS A 265 -12.66 -13.68 12.42
C LYS A 265 -12.54 -12.30 11.77
N THR A 266 -11.81 -11.38 12.40
CA THR A 266 -11.57 -10.03 11.88
C THR A 266 -10.84 -10.07 10.54
N LEU A 267 -9.75 -10.85 10.42
CA LEU A 267 -9.01 -11.03 9.17
C LEU A 267 -9.92 -11.56 8.05
N LYS A 268 -10.76 -12.55 8.34
CA LYS A 268 -11.69 -13.14 7.37
C LYS A 268 -12.80 -12.18 6.95
N GLU A 269 -13.51 -11.58 7.91
CA GLU A 269 -14.68 -10.74 7.63
C GLU A 269 -14.30 -9.37 7.07
N LYS A 270 -13.20 -8.78 7.55
CA LYS A 270 -12.79 -7.43 7.17
C LYS A 270 -11.80 -7.42 6.01
N PHE A 271 -10.92 -8.41 5.88
CA PHE A 271 -9.84 -8.40 4.88
C PHE A 271 -9.92 -9.56 3.89
N ASN A 272 -10.89 -10.47 4.05
CA ASN A 272 -11.01 -11.69 3.25
C ASN A 272 -9.74 -12.57 3.30
N ILE A 273 -9.01 -12.51 4.42
CA ILE A 273 -7.79 -13.29 4.65
C ILE A 273 -8.12 -14.53 5.46
N THR A 274 -7.60 -15.67 5.01
CA THR A 274 -7.51 -16.91 5.81
C THR A 274 -6.04 -17.32 5.87
N LEU A 275 -5.56 -17.65 7.07
CA LEU A 275 -4.17 -18.00 7.31
C LEU A 275 -4.04 -19.52 7.53
N ASP A 276 -3.01 -20.11 6.94
CA ASP A 276 -2.75 -21.56 7.05
C ASP A 276 -2.04 -21.91 8.37
N LYS A 277 -1.35 -20.93 8.97
CA LYS A 277 -0.58 -21.06 10.21
C LYS A 277 -1.09 -20.10 11.27
N LYS A 278 -0.76 -20.39 12.52
CA LYS A 278 -1.10 -19.54 13.67
C LYS A 278 -0.45 -18.16 13.49
N PHE A 279 -1.28 -17.13 13.51
CA PHE A 279 -0.86 -15.74 13.52
C PHE A 279 -0.50 -15.28 14.94
N VAL A 280 0.57 -14.51 15.06
CA VAL A 280 0.95 -13.83 16.30
C VAL A 280 0.95 -12.32 16.05
N PRO A 281 -0.09 -11.59 16.50
CA PRO A 281 -0.12 -10.14 16.36
C PRO A 281 1.04 -9.51 17.13
N ILE A 282 1.63 -8.46 16.55
CA ILE A 282 2.72 -7.70 17.20
C ILE A 282 2.59 -6.22 16.88
N ASN A 283 2.94 -5.39 17.86
CA ASN A 283 3.08 -3.94 17.69
C ASN A 283 3.98 -3.39 18.82
N THR A 284 5.30 -3.57 18.67
CA THR A 284 6.30 -3.17 19.68
C THR A 284 7.00 -1.87 19.32
N SER A 285 6.98 -1.47 18.05
CA SER A 285 7.66 -0.26 17.58
C SER A 285 6.87 1.02 17.87
N ARG A 286 7.59 2.07 18.26
CA ARG A 286 7.07 3.42 18.45
C ARG A 286 6.93 4.20 17.14
N LEU A 287 7.54 3.72 16.05
CA LEU A 287 7.39 4.33 14.73
C LEU A 287 5.90 4.30 14.37
N SER A 288 5.31 5.46 14.14
CA SER A 288 3.94 5.52 13.68
C SER A 288 3.87 4.88 12.29
N LEU A 289 2.86 4.05 12.08
CA LEU A 289 2.41 3.72 10.73
C LEU A 289 1.43 4.81 10.32
N PHE A 290 1.99 6.04 10.26
CA PHE A 290 1.39 7.25 9.76
C PHE A 290 0.09 7.82 10.37
#